data_AF-A0A536IZ73-F1
#
_entry.id   AF-A0A536IZ73-F1
#
_cell.length_a   1.000
_cell.length_b   1.000
_cell.length_c   1.000
_cell.angle_alpha   90.00
_cell.angle_beta   90.00
_cell.angle_gamma   90.00
#
_symmetry.space_group_name_H-M   'P 1'
#
loop_
_entity.id
_entity.type
_entity.pdbx_description
1 polymer ?
#
loop_
_entity_poly.entity_id
_entity_poly.type
_entity_poly.pdbx_seq_one_letter_code
_entity_poly.pdbx_strand_id
1 'polypeptide(L)'
;MNIPNSLTVSRLLAIPVLMALLLLRFPGHDQVAAALFVLFSLTDTLDGELARRRGTVSDFGKFLDPLADKLFVLSVLIVLVQEGLVAAWIVVVIFSRELIITILRSVAATQGHVIAAAPLGKTKTITQMSAVALLILQRPYPVLVPIADVAVGVAIIFTLWSGFDYLWRFRHLIAPFDNSRVGPGPSGGAPEVAQGAELAHVLRGSGLTVAVAESSTGGMVGATITEQPGSSAYFGGGVIAYSNEAKQRELGVPSGLLESVGAVSREVAEAMAGGVRKRFGTTLAVAVTGIAGPDADGSAKPVGLTYIAVAGEMRTSSREFKFTGDRTSNRRQAADEALRMLIAEARSIGQATS
;
A
#
# COMPACT_ATOMS: atom_id res chain seq x y z
N MET A 1 -19.16 6.73 -25.32
CA MET A 1 -18.85 5.66 -24.35
C MET A 1 -17.96 4.64 -25.05
N ASN A 2 -16.91 4.14 -24.40
CA ASN A 2 -16.08 3.07 -24.98
C ASN A 2 -16.90 1.77 -25.03
N ILE A 3 -16.66 0.94 -26.06
CA ILE A 3 -17.37 -0.34 -26.28
C ILE A 3 -17.42 -1.22 -25.01
N PRO A 4 -16.33 -1.37 -24.21
CA PRO A 4 -16.37 -2.16 -22.97
C PRO A 4 -17.38 -1.64 -21.94
N ASN A 5 -17.44 -0.32 -21.71
CA ASN A 5 -18.37 0.26 -20.75
C ASN A 5 -19.84 0.07 -21.16
N SER A 6 -20.12 -0.02 -22.46
CA SER A 6 -21.48 -0.25 -22.96
C SER A 6 -21.98 -1.66 -22.61
N LEU A 7 -21.08 -2.63 -22.56
CA LEU A 7 -21.41 -4.04 -22.27
C LEU A 7 -21.57 -4.29 -20.77
N THR A 8 -20.79 -3.59 -19.94
CA THR A 8 -20.99 -3.59 -18.49
C THR A 8 -22.35 -3.00 -18.10
N VAL A 9 -22.73 -1.89 -18.74
CA VAL A 9 -24.04 -1.26 -18.53
C VAL A 9 -25.16 -2.15 -19.06
N SER A 10 -24.99 -2.81 -20.21
CA SER A 10 -26.01 -3.72 -20.73
C SER A 10 -26.26 -4.91 -19.80
N ARG A 11 -25.22 -5.44 -19.13
CA ARG A 11 -25.36 -6.50 -18.12
C ARG A 11 -26.15 -6.03 -16.89
N LEU A 12 -25.89 -4.83 -16.39
CA LEU A 12 -26.66 -4.25 -15.29
C LEU A 12 -28.13 -4.06 -15.65
N LEU A 13 -28.41 -3.62 -16.88
CA LEU A 13 -29.78 -3.51 -17.40
C LEU A 13 -30.44 -4.88 -17.65
N ALA A 14 -29.66 -5.92 -17.91
CA ALA A 14 -30.17 -7.28 -18.09
C ALA A 14 -30.67 -7.90 -16.78
N ILE A 15 -30.17 -7.46 -15.61
CA ILE A 15 -30.57 -7.97 -14.30
C ILE A 15 -32.11 -7.95 -14.09
N PRO A 16 -32.80 -6.80 -14.16
CA PRO A 16 -34.24 -6.76 -13.95
C PRO A 16 -35.02 -7.58 -14.99
N VAL A 17 -34.55 -7.63 -16.23
CA VAL A 17 -35.17 -8.45 -17.30
C VAL A 17 -35.05 -9.93 -16.96
N LEU A 18 -33.87 -10.37 -16.56
CA LEU A 18 -33.60 -11.76 -16.21
C LEU A 18 -34.38 -12.19 -14.96
N MET A 19 -34.46 -11.32 -13.95
CA MET A 19 -35.30 -11.55 -12.76
C MET A 19 -36.78 -11.66 -13.14
N ALA A 20 -37.28 -10.76 -14.00
CA ALA A 20 -38.66 -10.81 -14.46
C ALA A 20 -38.95 -12.11 -15.23
N LEU A 21 -38.04 -12.56 -16.10
CA LEU A 21 -38.18 -13.83 -16.82
C LEU A 21 -38.23 -15.03 -15.86
N LEU A 22 -37.40 -15.04 -14.81
CA LEU A 22 -37.38 -16.13 -13.84
C LEU A 22 -38.60 -16.14 -12.91
N LEU A 23 -39.31 -15.02 -12.77
CA LEU A 23 -40.46 -14.84 -11.87
C LEU A 23 -41.84 -14.85 -12.57
N LEU A 24 -41.96 -14.37 -13.82
CA LEU A 24 -43.25 -14.16 -14.52
C LEU A 24 -43.85 -15.41 -15.19
N ARG A 25 -43.20 -16.58 -15.06
CA ARG A 25 -43.69 -17.94 -15.38
C ARG A 25 -44.64 -18.04 -16.60
N PHE A 26 -44.12 -17.83 -17.81
CA PHE A 26 -44.83 -18.09 -19.08
C PHE A 26 -44.14 -19.20 -19.89
N PRO A 27 -44.81 -19.95 -20.77
CA PRO A 27 -44.19 -21.07 -21.49
C PRO A 27 -42.87 -20.68 -22.19
N GLY A 28 -41.78 -21.40 -21.90
CA GLY A 28 -40.45 -21.15 -22.48
C GLY A 28 -39.58 -20.13 -21.73
N HIS A 29 -40.08 -19.52 -20.65
CA HIS A 29 -39.37 -18.46 -19.93
C HIS A 29 -38.02 -18.89 -19.35
N ASP A 30 -37.90 -20.11 -18.81
CA ASP A 30 -36.64 -20.63 -18.24
C ASP A 30 -35.57 -20.84 -19.32
N GLN A 31 -35.95 -21.30 -20.52
CA GLN A 31 -35.02 -21.46 -21.65
C GLN A 31 -34.51 -20.10 -22.14
N VAL A 32 -35.40 -19.10 -22.23
CA VAL A 32 -35.03 -17.72 -22.59
C VAL A 32 -34.13 -17.11 -21.53
N ALA A 33 -34.45 -17.31 -20.24
CA ALA A 33 -33.62 -16.87 -19.12
C ALA A 33 -32.24 -17.52 -19.14
N ALA A 34 -32.15 -18.84 -19.34
CA ALA A 34 -30.87 -19.54 -19.45
C ALA A 34 -30.04 -19.06 -20.65
N ALA A 35 -30.68 -18.85 -21.81
CA ALA A 35 -30.01 -18.35 -23.00
C ALA A 35 -29.46 -16.93 -22.80
N LEU A 36 -30.26 -16.02 -22.21
CA LEU A 36 -29.82 -14.67 -21.89
C LEU A 36 -28.70 -14.68 -20.82
N PHE A 37 -28.84 -15.50 -19.79
CA PHE A 37 -27.79 -15.66 -18.77
C PHE A 37 -26.46 -16.07 -19.39
N VAL A 38 -26.44 -17.13 -20.20
CA VAL A 38 -25.24 -17.60 -20.89
C VAL A 38 -24.67 -16.54 -21.83
N LEU A 39 -25.52 -15.84 -22.59
CA LEU A 39 -25.10 -14.77 -23.50
C LEU A 39 -24.36 -13.64 -22.75
N PHE A 40 -24.94 -13.16 -21.65
CA PHE A 40 -24.35 -12.08 -20.84
C PHE A 40 -23.15 -12.52 -20.00
N SER A 41 -23.07 -13.80 -19.62
CA SER A 41 -21.90 -14.39 -18.97
C SER A 41 -20.71 -14.59 -19.92
N LEU A 42 -20.97 -14.96 -21.19
CA LEU A 42 -19.91 -15.15 -22.19
C LEU A 42 -19.30 -13.82 -22.65
N THR A 43 -20.12 -12.78 -22.77
CA THR A 43 -19.66 -11.44 -23.18
C THR A 43 -18.59 -10.89 -22.22
N ASP A 44 -18.69 -11.17 -20.92
CA ASP A 44 -17.67 -10.78 -19.93
C ASP A 44 -16.25 -11.27 -20.27
N THR A 45 -16.14 -12.55 -20.65
CA THR A 45 -14.85 -13.16 -20.98
C THR A 45 -14.23 -12.58 -22.25
N LEU A 46 -15.07 -12.18 -23.21
CA LEU A 46 -14.65 -11.59 -24.48
C LEU A 46 -14.22 -10.13 -24.30
N ASP A 47 -14.90 -9.38 -23.44
CA ASP A 47 -14.65 -7.96 -23.21
C ASP A 47 -13.34 -7.72 -22.47
N GLY A 48 -13.05 -8.55 -21.46
CA GLY A 48 -11.79 -8.48 -20.72
C GLY A 48 -10.56 -8.73 -21.61
N GLU A 49 -10.70 -9.52 -22.67
CA GLU A 49 -9.65 -9.78 -23.65
C GLU A 49 -9.55 -8.66 -24.71
N LEU A 50 -10.69 -8.15 -25.19
CA LEU A 50 -10.75 -7.09 -26.20
C LEU A 50 -10.24 -5.74 -25.66
N ALA A 51 -10.57 -5.40 -24.40
CA ALA A 51 -10.09 -4.18 -23.74
C ALA A 51 -8.56 -4.21 -23.53
N ARG A 52 -7.99 -5.38 -23.20
CA ARG A 52 -6.54 -5.56 -23.05
C ARG A 52 -5.80 -5.38 -24.37
N ARG A 53 -6.37 -5.83 -25.48
CA ARG A 53 -5.77 -5.72 -26.82
C ARG A 53 -5.84 -4.32 -27.41
N ARG A 54 -6.83 -3.51 -27.02
CA ARG A 54 -7.05 -2.16 -27.59
C ARG A 54 -6.54 -1.02 -26.72
N GLY A 55 -5.97 -1.29 -25.53
CA GLY A 55 -5.37 -0.28 -24.65
C GLY A 55 -6.34 0.78 -24.10
N THR A 56 -7.65 0.64 -24.35
CA THR A 56 -8.68 1.62 -23.99
C THR A 56 -9.37 1.22 -22.70
N VAL A 57 -8.65 1.36 -21.57
CA VAL A 57 -9.20 1.05 -20.24
C VAL A 57 -9.59 2.35 -19.54
N SER A 58 -10.90 2.56 -19.33
CA SER A 58 -11.39 3.70 -18.54
C SER A 58 -11.39 3.36 -17.04
N ASP A 59 -11.05 4.31 -16.17
CA ASP A 59 -11.04 4.06 -14.72
C ASP A 59 -12.44 3.76 -14.16
N PHE A 60 -13.47 4.34 -14.78
CA PHE A 60 -14.87 4.00 -14.48
C PHE A 60 -15.20 2.54 -14.80
N GLY A 61 -14.73 2.01 -15.94
CA GLY A 61 -14.92 0.60 -16.33
C GLY A 61 -14.20 -0.36 -15.38
N LYS A 62 -12.95 -0.05 -14.99
CA LYS A 62 -12.18 -0.88 -14.03
C LYS A 62 -12.92 -1.11 -12.70
N PHE A 63 -13.70 -0.14 -12.26
CA PHE A 63 -14.50 -0.25 -11.04
C PHE A 63 -15.85 -0.93 -11.28
N LEU A 64 -16.54 -0.59 -12.38
CA LEU A 64 -17.90 -1.07 -12.63
C LEU A 64 -17.93 -2.55 -13.05
N ASP A 65 -16.92 -3.04 -13.78
CA ASP A 65 -16.91 -4.40 -14.33
C ASP A 65 -16.95 -5.48 -13.22
N PRO A 66 -16.08 -5.45 -12.19
CA PRO A 66 -16.10 -6.44 -11.11
C PRO A 66 -17.33 -6.33 -10.20
N LEU A 67 -18.06 -5.21 -10.24
CA LEU A 67 -19.30 -5.02 -9.50
C LEU A 67 -20.48 -5.60 -10.27
N ALA A 68 -20.60 -5.25 -11.55
CA ALA A 68 -21.68 -5.70 -12.43
C ALA A 68 -21.69 -7.22 -12.59
N ASP A 69 -20.52 -7.86 -12.73
CA ASP A 69 -20.40 -9.33 -12.80
C ASP A 69 -21.01 -10.04 -11.58
N LYS A 70 -20.66 -9.57 -10.37
CA LYS A 70 -21.17 -10.18 -9.13
C LYS A 70 -22.65 -9.93 -8.92
N LEU A 71 -23.11 -8.71 -9.18
CA LEU A 71 -24.53 -8.38 -9.05
C LEU A 71 -25.37 -9.22 -10.01
N PHE A 72 -24.92 -9.39 -11.25
CA PHE A 72 -25.62 -10.19 -12.24
C PHE A 72 -25.84 -11.64 -11.79
N VAL A 73 -24.77 -12.32 -11.35
CA VAL A 73 -24.85 -13.73 -10.93
C VAL A 73 -25.57 -13.88 -9.60
N LEU A 74 -25.35 -12.95 -8.65
CA LEU A 74 -26.01 -12.96 -7.36
C LEU A 74 -27.52 -12.80 -7.49
N SER A 75 -28.00 -11.88 -8.33
CA SER A 75 -29.43 -11.68 -8.57
C SER A 75 -30.13 -12.95 -9.06
N VAL A 76 -29.49 -13.71 -9.95
CA VAL A 76 -30.02 -15.01 -10.41
C VAL A 76 -30.05 -16.02 -9.27
N LEU A 77 -28.94 -16.17 -8.54
CA LEU A 77 -28.84 -17.12 -7.43
C LEU A 77 -29.88 -16.84 -6.34
N ILE A 78 -30.17 -15.56 -6.04
CA ILE A 78 -31.21 -15.18 -5.08
C ILE A 78 -32.59 -15.69 -5.52
N VAL A 79 -32.94 -15.50 -6.79
CA VAL A 79 -34.22 -16.02 -7.33
C VAL A 79 -34.25 -17.55 -7.30
N LEU A 80 -33.14 -18.22 -7.59
CA LEU A 80 -33.06 -19.68 -7.52
C LEU A 80 -33.19 -20.21 -6.08
N VAL A 81 -32.68 -19.48 -5.07
CA VAL A 81 -32.89 -19.79 -3.65
C VAL A 81 -34.35 -19.62 -3.27
N GLN A 82 -34.97 -18.51 -3.67
CA GLN A 82 -36.40 -18.24 -3.42
C GLN A 82 -37.28 -19.36 -3.98
N GLU A 83 -36.85 -19.95 -5.08
CA GLU A 83 -37.56 -21.01 -5.79
C GLU A 83 -37.16 -22.42 -5.33
N GLY A 84 -36.35 -22.52 -4.27
CA GLY A 84 -35.97 -23.79 -3.63
C GLY A 84 -35.03 -24.67 -4.45
N LEU A 85 -34.42 -24.15 -5.51
CA LEU A 85 -33.56 -24.92 -6.42
C LEU A 85 -32.11 -24.99 -5.96
N VAL A 86 -31.72 -24.10 -5.05
CA VAL A 86 -30.39 -24.09 -4.45
C VAL A 86 -30.52 -23.64 -3.00
N ALA A 87 -29.76 -24.27 -2.10
CA ALA A 87 -29.78 -23.90 -0.70
C ALA A 87 -29.11 -22.52 -0.48
N ALA A 88 -29.68 -21.69 0.39
CA ALA A 88 -29.17 -20.34 0.67
C ALA A 88 -27.69 -20.34 1.11
N TRP A 89 -27.27 -21.34 1.89
CA TRP A 89 -25.89 -21.45 2.36
C TRP A 89 -24.88 -21.63 1.21
N ILE A 90 -25.28 -22.24 0.09
CA ILE A 90 -24.42 -22.40 -1.09
C ILE A 90 -24.13 -21.03 -1.71
N VAL A 91 -25.16 -20.20 -1.83
CA VAL A 91 -25.04 -18.84 -2.34
C VAL A 91 -24.17 -18.00 -1.41
N VAL A 92 -24.32 -18.16 -0.09
CA VAL A 92 -23.44 -17.51 0.90
C VAL A 92 -21.98 -17.91 0.69
N VAL A 93 -21.67 -19.21 0.57
CA VAL A 93 -20.29 -19.68 0.34
C VAL A 93 -19.70 -19.08 -0.94
N ILE A 94 -20.45 -19.10 -2.04
CA ILE A 94 -20.03 -18.53 -3.33
C ILE A 94 -19.79 -17.02 -3.19
N PHE A 95 -20.74 -16.29 -2.62
CA PHE A 95 -20.68 -14.84 -2.51
C PHE A 95 -19.60 -14.36 -1.53
N SER A 96 -19.49 -14.99 -0.35
CA SER A 96 -18.47 -14.68 0.64
C SER A 96 -17.07 -14.81 0.05
N ARG A 97 -16.81 -15.88 -0.72
CA ARG A 97 -15.52 -16.06 -1.41
C ARG A 97 -15.24 -14.96 -2.42
N GLU A 98 -16.23 -14.58 -3.24
CA GLU A 98 -16.09 -13.50 -4.22
C GLU A 98 -15.80 -12.15 -3.55
N LEU A 99 -16.48 -11.86 -2.45
CA LEU A 99 -16.30 -10.64 -1.68
C LEU A 99 -14.90 -10.58 -1.07
N ILE A 100 -14.45 -11.66 -0.42
CA ILE A 100 -13.12 -11.77 0.19
C ILE A 100 -12.02 -11.49 -0.83
N ILE A 101 -12.08 -12.13 -2.01
CA ILE A 101 -11.04 -11.95 -3.06
C ILE A 101 -11.07 -10.54 -3.64
N THR A 102 -12.25 -9.94 -3.77
CA THR A 102 -12.40 -8.57 -4.28
C THR A 102 -11.79 -7.56 -3.31
N ILE A 103 -12.12 -7.68 -2.03
CA ILE A 103 -11.56 -6.82 -0.98
C ILE A 103 -10.04 -6.99 -0.95
N LEU A 104 -9.55 -8.24 -0.94
CA LEU A 104 -8.12 -8.51 -0.93
C LEU A 104 -7.39 -7.88 -2.11
N ARG A 105 -7.94 -8.00 -3.32
CA ARG A 105 -7.35 -7.40 -4.53
C ARG A 105 -7.36 -5.87 -4.45
N SER A 106 -8.43 -5.28 -3.91
CA SER A 106 -8.53 -3.83 -3.71
C SER A 106 -7.49 -3.33 -2.70
N VAL A 107 -7.31 -4.03 -1.58
CA VAL A 107 -6.32 -3.70 -0.55
C VAL A 107 -4.89 -3.87 -1.08
N ALA A 108 -4.62 -4.93 -1.84
CA ALA A 108 -3.31 -5.11 -2.46
C ALA A 108 -2.98 -3.99 -3.46
N ALA A 109 -3.97 -3.55 -4.25
CA ALA A 109 -3.81 -2.46 -5.20
C ALA A 109 -3.48 -1.12 -4.52
N THR A 110 -4.06 -0.83 -3.35
CA THR A 110 -3.71 0.38 -2.59
C THR A 110 -2.30 0.33 -1.98
N GLN A 111 -1.75 -0.87 -1.78
CA GLN A 111 -0.37 -1.10 -1.34
C GLN A 111 0.65 -1.11 -2.49
N GLY A 112 0.24 -0.79 -3.72
CA GLY A 112 1.12 -0.83 -4.90
C GLY A 112 1.39 -2.23 -5.45
N HIS A 113 0.76 -3.27 -4.88
CA HIS A 113 0.84 -4.65 -5.37
C HIS A 113 -0.34 -4.98 -6.28
N VAL A 114 -0.14 -4.89 -7.60
CA VAL A 114 -1.17 -5.29 -8.58
C VAL A 114 -1.19 -6.81 -8.68
N ILE A 115 -2.16 -7.45 -8.02
CA ILE A 115 -2.34 -8.89 -8.08
C ILE A 115 -3.00 -9.28 -9.42
N ALA A 116 -2.24 -9.97 -10.27
CA ALA A 116 -2.78 -10.59 -11.47
C ALA A 116 -3.77 -11.73 -11.13
N ALA A 117 -4.79 -11.92 -11.96
CA ALA A 117 -5.75 -13.00 -11.80
C ALA A 117 -5.06 -14.37 -11.96
N ALA A 118 -5.22 -15.25 -10.96
CA ALA A 118 -4.68 -16.61 -11.02
C ALA A 118 -5.48 -17.49 -12.02
N PRO A 119 -4.83 -18.45 -12.71
CA PRO A 119 -5.51 -19.36 -13.65
C PRO A 119 -6.69 -20.12 -13.04
N LEU A 120 -6.57 -20.53 -11.77
CA LEU A 120 -7.63 -21.20 -11.00
C LEU A 120 -8.90 -20.36 -10.84
N GLY A 121 -8.80 -19.03 -10.93
CA GLY A 121 -9.97 -18.15 -10.91
C GLY A 121 -10.86 -18.31 -12.14
N LYS A 122 -10.29 -18.63 -13.32
CA LYS A 122 -11.06 -18.82 -14.55
C LYS A 122 -11.86 -20.11 -14.52
N THR A 123 -11.25 -21.20 -14.07
CA THR A 123 -11.91 -22.51 -13.96
C THR A 123 -13.13 -22.44 -13.05
N LYS A 124 -12.99 -21.76 -11.90
CA LYS A 124 -14.09 -21.51 -10.97
C LYS A 124 -15.26 -20.78 -11.64
N THR A 125 -14.98 -19.73 -12.42
CA THR A 125 -16.04 -18.94 -13.09
C THR A 125 -16.81 -19.80 -14.09
N ILE A 126 -16.12 -20.61 -14.88
CA ILE A 126 -16.75 -21.53 -15.84
C ILE A 126 -17.67 -22.51 -15.10
N THR A 127 -17.16 -23.18 -14.06
CA THR A 127 -17.95 -24.15 -13.30
C THR A 127 -19.18 -23.53 -12.65
N GLN A 128 -19.08 -22.30 -12.16
CA GLN A 128 -20.22 -21.60 -11.56
C GLN A 128 -21.26 -21.18 -12.60
N MET A 129 -20.85 -20.61 -13.74
CA MET A 129 -21.80 -20.21 -14.79
C MET A 129 -22.54 -21.44 -15.35
N SER A 130 -21.82 -22.56 -15.54
CA SER A 130 -22.45 -23.82 -15.95
C SER A 130 -23.45 -24.33 -14.92
N ALA A 131 -23.11 -24.30 -13.62
CA ALA A 131 -24.03 -24.71 -12.56
C ALA A 131 -25.30 -23.85 -12.53
N VAL A 132 -25.17 -22.52 -12.63
CA VAL A 132 -26.33 -21.61 -12.66
C VAL A 132 -27.20 -21.85 -13.90
N ALA A 133 -26.62 -22.05 -15.07
CA ALA A 133 -27.38 -22.35 -16.28
C ALA A 133 -28.16 -23.68 -16.16
N LEU A 134 -27.54 -24.71 -15.58
CA LEU A 134 -28.19 -26.00 -15.32
C LEU A 134 -29.30 -25.88 -14.27
N LEU A 135 -29.11 -25.08 -13.22
CA LEU A 135 -30.14 -24.80 -12.21
C LEU A 135 -31.35 -24.07 -12.78
N ILE A 136 -31.18 -23.23 -13.80
CA ILE A 136 -32.31 -22.63 -14.52
C ILE A 136 -33.02 -23.70 -15.36
N LEU A 137 -32.25 -24.48 -16.14
CA LEU A 137 -32.79 -25.46 -17.09
C LEU A 137 -33.39 -26.71 -16.44
N GLN A 138 -33.07 -27.02 -15.18
CA GLN A 138 -33.67 -28.17 -14.50
C GLN A 138 -35.17 -27.97 -14.21
N ARG A 139 -35.66 -26.72 -14.17
CA ARG A 139 -37.10 -26.43 -13.99
C ARG A 139 -37.94 -27.04 -15.12
N PRO A 140 -37.70 -26.73 -16.41
CA PRO A 140 -38.42 -27.36 -17.51
C PRO A 140 -37.95 -28.79 -17.80
N TYR A 141 -36.72 -29.16 -17.41
CA TYR A 141 -36.13 -30.47 -17.71
C TYR A 141 -35.66 -31.18 -16.43
N PRO A 142 -36.55 -31.89 -15.71
CA PRO A 142 -36.22 -32.56 -14.45
C PRO A 142 -35.10 -33.61 -14.55
N VAL A 143 -34.85 -34.17 -15.75
CA VAL A 143 -33.72 -35.08 -16.01
C VAL A 143 -32.35 -34.43 -15.73
N LEU A 144 -32.28 -33.09 -15.74
CA LEU A 144 -31.06 -32.34 -15.47
C LEU A 144 -30.79 -32.15 -13.97
N VAL A 145 -31.74 -32.40 -13.07
CA VAL A 145 -31.57 -32.23 -11.61
C VAL A 145 -30.29 -32.89 -11.07
N PRO A 146 -30.02 -34.20 -11.31
CA PRO A 146 -28.80 -34.82 -10.79
C PRO A 146 -27.52 -34.20 -11.39
N ILE A 147 -27.59 -33.74 -12.64
CA ILE A 147 -26.45 -33.09 -13.32
C ILE A 147 -26.23 -31.69 -12.73
N ALA A 148 -27.29 -30.96 -12.44
CA ALA A 148 -27.25 -29.64 -11.82
C ALA A 148 -26.70 -29.72 -10.39
N ASP A 149 -27.14 -30.70 -9.58
CA ASP A 149 -26.63 -30.92 -8.23
C ASP A 149 -25.13 -31.23 -8.23
N VAL A 150 -24.68 -32.11 -9.13
CA VAL A 150 -23.25 -32.39 -9.31
C VAL A 150 -22.50 -31.14 -9.74
N ALA A 151 -23.03 -30.36 -10.69
CA ALA A 151 -22.41 -29.12 -11.14
C ALA A 151 -22.30 -28.08 -10.01
N VAL A 152 -23.30 -27.96 -9.15
CA VAL A 152 -23.27 -27.11 -7.95
C VAL A 152 -22.20 -27.60 -6.97
N GLY A 153 -22.13 -28.91 -6.71
CA GLY A 153 -21.08 -29.49 -5.87
C GLY A 153 -19.67 -29.20 -6.39
N VAL A 154 -19.46 -29.39 -7.70
CA VAL A 154 -18.20 -29.05 -8.39
C VAL A 154 -17.91 -27.55 -8.27
N ALA A 155 -18.89 -26.68 -8.48
CA ALA A 155 -18.72 -25.23 -8.36
C ALA A 155 -18.33 -24.82 -6.93
N ILE A 156 -18.91 -25.44 -5.89
CA ILE A 156 -18.53 -25.21 -4.49
C ILE A 156 -17.09 -25.66 -4.25
N ILE A 157 -16.72 -26.87 -4.69
CA ILE A 157 -15.36 -27.40 -4.52
C ILE A 157 -14.34 -26.46 -5.16
N PHE A 158 -14.56 -26.04 -6.41
CA PHE A 158 -13.66 -25.08 -7.06
C PHE A 158 -13.69 -23.71 -6.41
N THR A 159 -14.84 -23.25 -5.90
CA THR A 159 -14.95 -21.99 -5.16
C THR A 159 -14.10 -22.01 -3.90
N LEU A 160 -14.23 -23.06 -3.09
CA LEU A 160 -13.48 -23.23 -1.85
C LEU A 160 -11.99 -23.45 -2.14
N TRP A 161 -11.64 -24.32 -3.10
CA TRP A 161 -10.25 -24.58 -3.44
C TRP A 161 -9.56 -23.34 -3.99
N SER A 162 -10.18 -22.65 -4.95
CA SER A 162 -9.61 -21.40 -5.47
C SER A 162 -9.59 -20.28 -4.43
N GLY A 163 -10.57 -20.24 -3.52
CA GLY A 163 -10.56 -19.35 -2.36
C GLY A 163 -9.37 -19.63 -1.46
N PHE A 164 -9.16 -20.89 -1.08
CA PHE A 164 -8.04 -21.34 -0.25
C PHE A 164 -6.69 -21.10 -0.91
N ASP A 165 -6.51 -21.45 -2.20
CA ASP A 165 -5.30 -21.18 -2.96
C ASP A 165 -4.97 -19.68 -2.96
N TYR A 166 -5.97 -18.83 -3.21
CA TYR A 166 -5.78 -17.39 -3.23
C TYR A 166 -5.44 -16.85 -1.84
N LEU A 167 -6.19 -17.26 -0.81
CA LEU A 167 -5.94 -16.89 0.58
C LEU A 167 -4.56 -17.35 1.05
N TRP A 168 -4.11 -18.55 0.66
CA TRP A 168 -2.82 -19.10 1.01
C TRP A 168 -1.67 -18.38 0.29
N ARG A 169 -1.80 -18.15 -1.01
CA ARG A 169 -0.82 -17.44 -1.82
C ARG A 169 -0.65 -15.99 -1.36
N PHE A 170 -1.75 -15.35 -0.98
CA PHE A 170 -1.79 -13.96 -0.51
C PHE A 170 -1.95 -13.85 1.00
N ARG A 171 -1.66 -14.92 1.76
CA ARG A 171 -1.72 -14.88 3.24
C ARG A 171 -0.77 -13.84 3.84
N HIS A 172 0.27 -13.47 3.10
CA HIS A 172 1.19 -12.39 3.47
C HIS A 172 0.55 -11.00 3.43
N LEU A 173 -0.60 -10.86 2.74
CA LEU A 173 -1.42 -9.63 2.69
C LEU A 173 -2.59 -9.66 3.68
N ILE A 174 -3.09 -10.85 4.04
CA ILE A 174 -4.28 -11.07 4.90
C ILE A 174 -3.90 -11.39 6.35
N ALA A 175 -2.66 -11.79 6.60
CA ALA A 175 -2.15 -11.86 7.96
C ALA A 175 -2.61 -10.57 8.67
N PRO A 176 -3.35 -10.69 9.80
CA PRO A 176 -3.86 -9.52 10.53
C PRO A 176 -2.70 -8.58 10.59
N PHE A 177 -2.88 -7.36 10.07
CA PHE A 177 -1.86 -6.34 9.91
C PHE A 177 -0.78 -6.64 10.92
N ASP A 178 0.26 -7.32 10.44
CA ASP A 178 1.17 -7.88 11.39
C ASP A 178 1.88 -6.63 11.89
N ASN A 179 1.49 -6.17 13.08
CA ASN A 179 2.21 -5.14 13.81
C ASN A 179 3.57 -5.69 14.28
N SER A 180 3.97 -6.88 13.82
CA SER A 180 5.36 -7.32 13.75
C SER A 180 6.01 -7.29 12.33
N ARG A 181 5.30 -6.88 11.25
CA ARG A 181 5.85 -6.60 9.89
C ARG A 181 5.61 -5.18 9.34
N VAL A 182 4.50 -4.50 9.64
CA VAL A 182 4.70 -3.16 10.20
C VAL A 182 5.27 -3.54 11.54
N GLY A 183 6.47 -3.12 11.93
CA GLY A 183 6.75 -3.22 13.35
C GLY A 183 5.60 -2.52 14.11
N PRO A 184 5.67 -2.38 15.42
CA PRO A 184 5.36 -1.03 15.82
C PRO A 184 6.17 -0.10 14.89
N GLY A 185 5.55 0.85 14.17
CA GLY A 185 6.33 2.02 13.74
C GLY A 185 7.08 2.42 14.99
N PRO A 186 8.43 2.37 14.95
CA PRO A 186 9.27 1.87 16.03
C PRO A 186 8.62 2.12 17.39
N SER A 187 8.04 1.10 18.01
CA SER A 187 7.58 1.17 19.41
C SER A 187 8.48 0.26 20.21
N GLY A 188 9.33 0.93 20.98
CA GLY A 188 9.62 0.55 22.34
C GLY A 188 10.56 -0.63 22.54
N GLY A 189 11.27 -1.08 21.51
CA GLY A 189 12.22 -2.19 21.61
C GLY A 189 13.70 -1.80 21.37
N ALA A 190 14.15 -0.64 21.86
CA ALA A 190 15.52 -0.09 21.88
C ALA A 190 16.18 0.18 20.50
N PRO A 191 16.89 1.31 20.23
CA PRO A 191 17.10 2.59 20.92
C PRO A 191 16.33 3.80 20.31
N GLU A 192 15.62 3.62 19.19
CA GLU A 192 15.02 4.69 18.35
C GLU A 192 13.87 5.43 19.09
N VAL A 193 13.02 4.69 19.83
CA VAL A 193 11.99 5.26 20.74
C VAL A 193 12.60 5.92 21.97
N ALA A 194 13.73 5.40 22.45
CA ALA A 194 14.39 5.96 23.61
C ALA A 194 14.93 7.36 23.28
N GLN A 195 15.52 7.54 22.10
CA GLN A 195 16.10 8.81 21.69
C GLN A 195 15.05 9.90 21.41
N GLY A 196 13.95 9.55 20.72
CA GLY A 196 12.85 10.49 20.55
C GLY A 196 12.30 10.98 21.90
N ALA A 197 12.00 10.04 22.81
CA ALA A 197 11.50 10.35 24.14
C ALA A 197 12.53 11.12 25.01
N GLU A 198 13.81 10.76 24.91
CA GLU A 198 14.91 11.42 25.62
C GLU A 198 15.12 12.86 25.12
N LEU A 199 15.10 13.07 23.80
CA LEU A 199 15.15 14.41 23.21
C LEU A 199 13.96 15.25 23.66
N ALA A 200 12.75 14.69 23.63
CA ALA A 200 11.55 15.36 24.13
C ALA A 200 11.69 15.74 25.62
N HIS A 201 12.26 14.85 26.44
CA HIS A 201 12.51 15.12 27.85
C HIS A 201 13.51 16.27 28.07
N VAL A 202 14.57 16.36 27.24
CA VAL A 202 15.58 17.43 27.34
C VAL A 202 15.06 18.78 26.79
N LEU A 203 14.21 18.76 25.76
CA LEU A 203 13.74 19.99 25.11
C LEU A 203 12.46 20.57 25.72
N ARG A 204 11.57 19.73 26.28
CA ARG A 204 10.33 20.23 26.89
C ARG A 204 10.65 21.10 28.10
N GLY A 205 10.19 22.36 28.05
CA GLY A 205 10.37 23.31 29.13
C GLY A 205 11.74 23.99 29.19
N SER A 206 12.70 23.64 28.31
CA SER A 206 14.00 24.31 28.25
C SER A 206 14.00 25.55 27.34
N GLY A 207 12.95 25.75 26.53
CA GLY A 207 12.87 26.83 25.54
C GLY A 207 13.75 26.62 24.30
N LEU A 208 14.51 25.53 24.25
CA LEU A 208 15.34 25.17 23.10
C LEU A 208 14.47 24.63 21.96
N THR A 209 14.79 25.04 20.73
CA THR A 209 14.13 24.56 19.52
C THR A 209 15.12 23.87 18.59
N VAL A 210 14.65 22.91 17.80
CA VAL A 210 15.47 22.08 16.93
C VAL A 210 14.91 21.99 15.50
N ALA A 211 15.80 21.95 14.51
CA ALA A 211 15.46 21.63 13.11
C ALA A 211 16.39 20.55 12.53
N VAL A 212 15.99 19.93 11.41
CA VAL A 212 16.74 18.80 10.81
C VAL A 212 17.00 18.99 9.30
N ALA A 213 18.21 18.69 8.85
CA ALA A 213 18.56 18.56 7.44
C ALA A 213 18.97 17.13 7.10
N GLU A 214 18.18 16.45 6.28
CA GLU A 214 18.38 15.03 5.99
C GLU A 214 18.73 14.79 4.52
N SER A 215 19.70 13.92 4.26
CA SER A 215 19.99 13.40 2.93
C SER A 215 19.80 11.89 2.91
N SER A 216 20.79 11.10 3.32
CA SER A 216 20.73 9.63 3.28
C SER A 216 19.65 9.03 4.17
N THR A 217 19.31 9.67 5.29
CA THR A 217 18.26 9.23 6.23
C THR A 217 16.85 9.48 5.69
N GLY A 218 16.66 10.44 4.78
CA GLY A 218 15.42 10.61 4.02
C GLY A 218 14.16 10.88 4.86
N GLY A 219 14.28 11.55 6.00
CA GLY A 219 13.15 11.93 6.86
C GLY A 219 13.05 11.15 8.16
N MET A 220 13.95 10.19 8.42
CA MET A 220 13.93 9.36 9.64
C MET A 220 14.14 10.20 10.91
N VAL A 221 15.05 11.17 10.90
CA VAL A 221 15.32 12.00 12.09
C VAL A 221 14.10 12.87 12.42
N GLY A 222 13.53 13.53 11.41
CA GLY A 222 12.30 14.30 11.57
C GLY A 222 11.12 13.44 12.03
N ALA A 223 10.97 12.24 11.45
CA ALA A 223 9.91 11.30 11.84
C ALA A 223 9.99 10.93 13.33
N THR A 224 11.17 10.51 13.82
CA THR A 224 11.38 10.16 15.23
C THR A 224 11.08 11.32 16.19
N ILE A 225 11.38 12.56 15.79
CA ILE A 225 11.04 13.75 16.57
C ILE A 225 9.52 13.95 16.61
N THR A 226 8.84 13.83 15.45
CA THR A 226 7.39 14.07 15.34
C THR A 226 6.52 12.97 15.93
N GLU A 227 7.04 11.75 16.10
CA GLU A 227 6.37 10.66 16.83
C GLU A 227 6.12 11.01 18.31
N GLN A 228 6.87 11.96 18.87
CA GLN A 228 6.68 12.40 20.25
C GLN A 228 5.50 13.37 20.35
N PRO A 229 4.48 13.08 21.19
CA PRO A 229 3.37 14.01 21.42
C PRO A 229 3.89 15.38 21.88
N GLY A 230 3.30 16.48 21.38
CA GLY A 230 3.73 17.83 21.76
C GLY A 230 5.08 18.27 21.20
N SER A 231 5.64 17.54 20.23
CA SER A 231 6.87 17.93 19.51
C SER A 231 6.79 19.30 18.84
N SER A 232 5.58 19.79 18.54
CA SER A 232 5.34 21.17 18.06
C SER A 232 5.87 22.27 18.98
N ALA A 233 6.11 21.97 20.27
CA ALA A 233 6.67 22.95 21.20
C ALA A 233 8.16 23.22 20.99
N TYR A 234 8.90 22.31 20.34
CA TYR A 234 10.35 22.42 20.18
C TYR A 234 10.86 22.08 18.78
N PHE A 235 10.07 21.47 17.91
CA PHE A 235 10.49 21.12 16.55
C PHE A 235 10.05 22.19 15.54
N GLY A 236 11.01 22.94 15.00
CA GLY A 236 10.76 24.01 14.02
C GLY A 236 10.51 23.53 12.60
N GLY A 237 10.93 22.30 12.27
CA GLY A 237 10.75 21.69 10.95
C GLY A 237 12.03 21.07 10.40
N GLY A 238 12.00 20.66 9.14
CA GLY A 238 13.15 20.04 8.49
C GLY A 238 13.15 20.15 6.97
N VAL A 239 14.31 19.86 6.38
CA VAL A 239 14.52 19.80 4.93
C VAL A 239 15.12 18.45 4.57
N ILE A 240 14.50 17.75 3.62
CA ILE A 240 15.10 16.58 2.99
C ILE A 240 15.85 17.06 1.73
N ALA A 241 17.16 17.28 1.86
CA ALA A 241 18.05 17.75 0.81
C ALA A 241 18.81 16.58 0.15
N TYR A 242 18.08 15.74 -0.59
CA TYR A 242 18.65 14.53 -1.18
C TYR A 242 19.68 14.83 -2.28
N SER A 243 19.39 15.78 -3.19
CA SER A 243 20.28 16.16 -4.28
C SER A 243 21.19 17.35 -3.93
N ASN A 244 22.25 17.56 -4.72
CA ASN A 244 23.14 18.71 -4.58
C ASN A 244 22.40 20.05 -4.79
N GLU A 245 21.46 20.08 -5.73
CA GLU A 245 20.62 21.25 -6.00
C GLU A 245 19.71 21.56 -4.81
N ALA A 246 19.18 20.53 -4.14
CA ALA A 246 18.38 20.72 -2.93
C ALA A 246 19.23 21.23 -1.75
N LYS A 247 20.47 20.74 -1.59
CA LYS A 247 21.43 21.25 -0.59
C LYS A 247 21.76 22.72 -0.83
N GLN A 248 21.92 23.13 -2.09
CA GLN A 248 22.18 24.53 -2.44
C GLN A 248 20.93 25.41 -2.20
N ARG A 249 19.81 25.05 -2.81
CA ARG A 249 18.59 25.87 -2.82
C ARG A 249 17.95 25.98 -1.44
N GLU A 250 17.86 24.88 -0.70
CA GLU A 250 17.10 24.87 0.55
C GLU A 250 17.96 25.18 1.78
N LEU A 251 19.25 24.83 1.73
CA LEU A 251 20.17 24.93 2.88
C LEU A 251 21.31 25.92 2.65
N GLY A 252 21.43 26.52 1.46
CA GLY A 252 22.49 27.48 1.16
C GLY A 252 23.90 26.88 1.15
N VAL A 253 24.03 25.57 0.94
CA VAL A 253 25.35 24.92 0.82
C VAL A 253 26.05 25.46 -0.44
N PRO A 254 27.27 26.01 -0.36
CA PRO A 254 27.95 26.55 -1.54
C PRO A 254 28.23 25.49 -2.61
N SER A 255 28.00 25.82 -3.89
CA SER A 255 28.27 24.90 -5.01
C SER A 255 29.74 24.48 -5.07
N GLY A 256 30.66 25.43 -4.90
CA GLY A 256 32.10 25.15 -4.89
C GLY A 256 32.54 24.20 -3.75
N LEU A 257 31.78 24.14 -2.65
CA LEU A 257 32.04 23.16 -1.59
C LEU A 257 31.62 21.75 -2.03
N LEU A 258 30.46 21.62 -2.66
CA LEU A 258 29.97 20.34 -3.19
C LEU A 258 30.88 19.81 -4.31
N GLU A 259 31.41 20.69 -5.15
CA GLU A 259 32.33 20.34 -6.23
C GLU A 259 33.72 19.91 -5.71
N SER A 260 34.22 20.55 -4.66
CA SER A 260 35.57 20.29 -4.14
C SER A 260 35.67 19.06 -3.23
N VAL A 261 34.75 18.91 -2.27
CA VAL A 261 34.82 17.82 -1.27
C VAL A 261 33.73 16.77 -1.43
N GLY A 262 32.74 17.01 -2.30
CA GLY A 262 31.59 16.12 -2.50
C GLY A 262 30.54 16.24 -1.40
N ALA A 263 29.33 15.76 -1.70
CA ALA A 263 28.16 15.86 -0.81
C ALA A 263 28.33 15.12 0.53
N VAL A 264 29.13 14.06 0.56
CA VAL A 264 29.41 13.26 1.76
C VAL A 264 30.75 13.69 2.36
N SER A 265 30.75 14.79 3.09
CA SER A 265 31.92 15.40 3.72
C SER A 265 31.54 16.10 5.02
N ARG A 266 32.54 16.38 5.87
CA ARG A 266 32.32 17.11 7.13
C ARG A 266 31.77 18.51 6.87
N GLU A 267 32.38 19.20 5.92
CA GLU A 267 32.11 20.59 5.59
C GLU A 267 30.69 20.75 5.04
N VAL A 268 30.23 19.81 4.22
CA VAL A 268 28.84 19.81 3.72
C VAL A 268 27.86 19.51 4.85
N ALA A 269 28.16 18.58 5.76
CA ALA A 269 27.31 18.33 6.92
C ALA A 269 27.17 19.58 7.81
N GLU A 270 28.27 20.28 8.09
CA GLU A 270 28.27 21.52 8.87
C GLU A 270 27.52 22.65 8.17
N ALA A 271 27.71 22.81 6.86
CA ALA A 271 26.97 23.79 6.06
C ALA A 271 25.47 23.49 6.04
N MET A 272 25.07 22.22 5.90
CA MET A 272 23.67 21.80 5.97
C MET A 272 23.06 22.11 7.34
N ALA A 273 23.77 21.80 8.44
CA ALA A 273 23.29 22.04 9.80
C ALA A 273 23.12 23.55 10.07
N GLY A 274 24.10 24.37 9.69
CA GLY A 274 24.01 25.82 9.79
C GLY A 274 22.89 26.41 8.93
N GLY A 275 22.72 25.90 7.71
CA GLY A 275 21.68 26.30 6.78
C GLY A 275 20.27 26.05 7.33
N VAL A 276 20.02 24.85 7.83
CA VAL A 276 18.69 24.50 8.36
C VAL A 276 18.37 25.22 9.67
N ARG A 277 19.37 25.43 10.54
CA ARG A 277 19.23 26.23 11.76
C ARG A 277 18.75 27.64 11.44
N LYS A 278 19.43 28.31 10.50
CA LYS A 278 19.08 29.66 10.04
C LYS A 278 17.70 29.70 9.39
N ARG A 279 17.38 28.72 8.54
CA ARG A 279 16.10 28.66 7.81
C ARG A 279 14.89 28.63 8.75
N PHE A 280 14.97 27.84 9.82
CA PHE A 280 13.87 27.70 10.78
C PHE A 280 14.01 28.57 12.04
N GLY A 281 15.09 29.35 12.15
CA GLY A 281 15.33 30.18 13.34
C GLY A 281 15.43 29.38 14.64
N THR A 282 15.95 28.16 14.59
CA THR A 282 16.00 27.25 15.73
C THR A 282 17.28 27.39 16.53
N THR A 283 17.23 27.01 17.82
CA THR A 283 18.40 27.08 18.71
C THR A 283 19.49 26.10 18.29
N LEU A 284 19.08 24.89 17.91
CA LEU A 284 19.95 23.82 17.44
C LEU A 284 19.43 23.29 16.10
N ALA A 285 20.32 22.73 15.29
CA ALA A 285 19.90 21.90 14.17
C ALA A 285 20.91 20.80 13.88
N VAL A 286 20.41 19.65 13.42
CA VAL A 286 21.25 18.51 13.05
C VAL A 286 21.17 18.24 11.55
N ALA A 287 22.28 17.87 10.93
CA ALA A 287 22.35 17.47 9.54
C ALA A 287 23.02 16.11 9.35
N VAL A 288 22.51 15.35 8.38
CA VAL A 288 23.04 14.03 8.02
C VAL A 288 23.28 13.92 6.51
N THR A 289 24.50 13.55 6.13
CA THR A 289 24.88 13.22 4.76
C THR A 289 25.77 11.97 4.74
N GLY A 290 25.50 11.02 3.84
CA GLY A 290 26.19 9.73 3.84
C GLY A 290 25.88 8.86 2.63
N ILE A 291 26.66 7.80 2.45
CA ILE A 291 26.49 6.80 1.39
C ILE A 291 25.81 5.58 1.99
N ALA A 292 24.49 5.46 1.88
CA ALA A 292 23.77 4.36 2.52
C ALA A 292 24.01 2.99 1.85
N GLY A 293 24.34 2.95 0.55
CA GLY A 293 24.45 1.71 -0.25
C GLY A 293 23.16 1.32 -0.99
N PRO A 294 23.11 0.16 -1.66
CA PRO A 294 24.20 -0.82 -1.78
C PRO A 294 25.34 -0.34 -2.68
N ASP A 295 25.04 0.56 -3.61
CA ASP A 295 26.03 1.15 -4.51
C ASP A 295 26.73 2.36 -3.87
N ALA A 296 27.97 2.61 -4.30
CA ALA A 296 28.65 3.86 -4.00
C ALA A 296 27.95 5.04 -4.70
N ASP A 297 28.20 6.26 -4.25
CA ASP A 297 27.62 7.49 -4.82
C ASP A 297 28.36 7.99 -6.07
N GLY A 298 29.14 7.12 -6.73
CA GLY A 298 30.03 7.47 -7.83
C GLY A 298 31.39 8.05 -7.40
N SER A 299 31.63 8.23 -6.09
CA SER A 299 32.93 8.59 -5.55
C SER A 299 33.74 7.37 -5.10
N ALA A 300 35.01 7.58 -4.72
CA ALA A 300 35.87 6.55 -4.13
C ALA A 300 35.57 6.28 -2.64
N LYS A 301 34.57 6.96 -2.05
CA LYS A 301 34.23 6.83 -0.63
C LYS A 301 33.43 5.53 -0.38
N PRO A 302 33.68 4.84 0.74
CA PRO A 302 33.03 3.55 1.00
C PRO A 302 31.55 3.72 1.36
N VAL A 303 30.75 2.70 1.00
CA VAL A 303 29.39 2.54 1.51
C VAL A 303 29.42 2.50 3.05
N GLY A 304 28.46 3.18 3.67
CA GLY A 304 28.34 3.33 5.12
C GLY A 304 29.04 4.58 5.68
N LEU A 305 29.88 5.28 4.91
CA LEU A 305 30.46 6.54 5.33
C LEU A 305 29.36 7.60 5.51
N THR A 306 29.27 8.15 6.72
CA THR A 306 28.28 9.16 7.08
C THR A 306 28.93 10.27 7.90
N TYR A 307 28.62 11.53 7.57
CA TYR A 307 28.94 12.70 8.38
C TYR A 307 27.66 13.25 9.00
N ILE A 308 27.75 13.54 10.30
CA ILE A 308 26.68 14.14 11.09
C ILE A 308 27.22 15.40 11.73
N ALA A 309 26.45 16.49 11.67
CA ALA A 309 26.80 17.75 12.30
C ALA A 309 25.62 18.32 13.09
N VAL A 310 25.90 18.92 14.25
CA VAL A 310 24.93 19.67 15.06
C VAL A 310 25.41 21.12 15.15
N ALA A 311 24.64 22.04 14.61
CA ALA A 311 24.87 23.47 14.70
C ALA A 311 24.08 24.06 15.86
N GLY A 312 24.75 24.78 16.75
CA GLY A 312 24.16 25.69 17.72
C GLY A 312 24.48 27.14 17.39
N GLU A 313 24.15 28.06 18.30
CA GLU A 313 24.37 29.49 18.11
C GLU A 313 25.85 29.87 18.01
N MET A 314 26.65 29.33 18.92
CA MET A 314 28.06 29.68 19.08
C MET A 314 29.04 28.67 18.45
N ARG A 315 28.61 27.42 18.26
CA ARG A 315 29.48 26.33 17.80
C ARG A 315 28.74 25.35 16.92
N THR A 316 29.50 24.67 16.07
CA THR A 316 29.04 23.49 15.32
C THR A 316 29.93 22.31 15.71
N SER A 317 29.33 21.19 16.08
CA SER A 317 30.03 19.93 16.31
C SER A 317 29.76 18.97 15.16
N SER A 318 30.74 18.18 14.75
CA SER A 318 30.58 17.22 13.66
C SER A 318 31.38 15.94 13.91
N ARG A 319 30.91 14.81 13.37
CA ARG A 319 31.55 13.51 13.52
C ARG A 319 31.38 12.64 12.29
N GLU A 320 32.42 11.86 12.00
CA GLU A 320 32.43 10.83 10.96
C GLU A 320 32.03 9.48 11.56
N PHE A 321 31.22 8.74 10.81
CA PHE A 321 30.80 7.38 11.11
C PHE A 321 31.02 6.47 9.91
N LYS A 322 31.37 5.21 10.18
CA LYS A 322 31.53 4.15 9.17
C LYS A 322 30.67 2.97 9.57
N PHE A 323 29.47 2.92 9.03
CA PHE A 323 28.54 1.82 9.27
C PHE A 323 28.82 0.66 8.31
N THR A 324 28.66 -0.58 8.77
CA THR A 324 28.99 -1.79 7.99
C THR A 324 27.75 -2.60 7.62
N GLY A 325 26.55 -2.05 7.83
CA GLY A 325 25.28 -2.71 7.56
C GLY A 325 24.81 -2.57 6.12
N ASP A 326 23.60 -3.07 5.86
CA ASP A 326 22.88 -2.82 4.61
C ASP A 326 22.31 -1.39 4.54
N ARG A 327 21.71 -1.03 3.39
CA ARG A 327 21.14 0.32 3.17
C ARG A 327 20.17 0.72 4.28
N THR A 328 19.34 -0.19 4.75
CA THR A 328 18.33 0.09 5.78
C THR A 328 18.99 0.32 7.13
N SER A 329 19.91 -0.55 7.52
CA SER A 329 20.66 -0.50 8.77
C SER A 329 21.54 0.75 8.85
N ASN A 330 22.24 1.11 7.77
CA ASN A 330 23.10 2.31 7.74
C ASN A 330 22.29 3.59 7.92
N ARG A 331 21.09 3.67 7.31
CA ARG A 331 20.19 4.83 7.47
C ARG A 331 19.68 4.96 8.91
N ARG A 332 19.28 3.85 9.53
CA ARG A 332 18.81 3.84 10.92
C ARG A 332 19.92 4.24 11.90
N GLN A 333 21.10 3.63 11.78
CA GLN A 333 22.24 3.98 12.64
C GLN A 333 22.65 5.45 12.50
N ALA A 334 22.60 6.00 11.27
CA ALA A 334 22.85 7.42 11.04
C ALA A 334 21.81 8.33 11.72
N ALA A 335 20.52 7.97 11.64
CA ALA A 335 19.47 8.72 12.32
C ALA A 335 19.61 8.67 13.84
N ASP A 336 19.94 7.49 14.39
CA ASP A 336 20.16 7.29 15.82
C ASP A 336 21.33 8.15 16.34
N GLU A 337 22.47 8.15 15.64
CA GLU A 337 23.63 8.95 16.03
C GLU A 337 23.37 10.46 15.90
N ALA A 338 22.56 10.88 14.92
CA ALA A 338 22.12 12.26 14.80
C ALA A 338 21.31 12.71 16.01
N LEU A 339 20.38 11.88 16.49
CA LEU A 339 19.61 12.16 17.70
C LEU A 339 20.51 12.17 18.95
N ARG A 340 21.45 11.22 19.09
CA ARG A 340 22.42 11.20 20.23
C ARG A 340 23.25 12.48 20.28
N MET A 341 23.80 12.90 19.14
CA MET A 341 24.58 14.13 19.07
C MET A 341 23.72 15.36 19.40
N LEU A 342 22.48 15.42 18.90
CA LEU A 342 21.56 16.52 19.19
C LEU A 342 21.18 16.58 20.69
N ILE A 343 20.91 15.44 21.32
CA ILE A 343 20.61 15.34 22.76
C ILE A 343 21.82 15.80 23.59
N ALA A 344 23.02 15.34 23.24
CA ALA A 344 24.26 15.74 23.94
C ALA A 344 24.48 17.25 23.86
N GLU A 345 24.26 17.85 22.69
CA GLU A 345 24.37 19.30 22.51
C GLU A 345 23.32 20.06 23.34
N ALA A 346 22.05 19.63 23.30
CA ALA A 346 20.98 20.24 24.07
C ALA A 346 21.24 20.20 25.59
N ARG A 347 21.75 19.07 26.10
CA ARG A 347 22.17 18.96 27.52
C ARG A 347 23.32 19.89 27.87
N SER A 348 24.30 20.04 26.98
CA SER A 348 25.44 20.93 27.23
C SER A 348 25.02 22.40 27.38
N ILE A 349 23.95 22.81 26.68
CA ILE A 349 23.37 24.15 26.82
C ILE A 349 22.60 24.27 28.13
N GLY A 350 21.75 23.29 28.46
CA GLY A 350 20.93 23.33 29.69
C GLY A 350 21.73 23.34 30.99
N GLN A 351 22.94 22.76 31.01
CA GLN A 351 23.86 22.81 32.16
C GLN A 351 24.62 24.15 32.28
N ALA A 352 24.71 24.92 31.19
CA ALA A 352 25.40 26.22 31.20
C ALA A 352 24.49 27.36 31.68
N THR A 353 23.17 27.15 31.70
CA THR A 353 22.15 28.14 32.10
C THR A 353 21.52 27.88 33.47
N SER A 354 21.88 26.79 34.15
CA SER A 354 21.47 26.42 35.51
C SER A 354 22.48 26.84 36.57
#